data_AF-A0A2A2LZB3-F1
#
_entry.id   AF-A0A2A2LZB3-F1
#
_cell.length_a   1.000
_cell.length_b   1.000
_cell.length_c   1.000
_cell.angle_alpha   90.00
_cell.angle_beta   90.00
_cell.angle_gamma   90.00
#
_symmetry.space_group_name_H-M   'P 1'
#
loop_
_entity.id
_entity.type
_entity.pdbx_description
1 polymer ?
#
loop_
_entity_poly.entity_id
_entity_poly.type
_entity_poly.pdbx_seq_one_letter_code
_entity_poly.pdbx_strand_id
1 'polypeptide(L)'
;MSEMEHGMCISIEPLTDLSATILVPHNNNGSDLSSDDFTGSLHQIATSFFTTWILIVIYSSMIPKNPLSFLSISRSYNELVSQRDSPLKILDFLRVLAIVWVIANHTGSEGRIDILDRAPSAEGFKRAIHDHPVFGALLGNSALGVEIFLVLSGLLAACSWHRHPSSPFSSHYKKFILRRVVRLAPSVIIFIIFASGPVMNDILPRFHDSMISTCGVKGIASHLLFMGNLQETPTCMGYLWYLGLDMQLYLAAPLLLYVLHHRIRLGVVLSILIISLSCLLRALYCTTYGVCNKSDVDIPFISYPDIDPSTLTSIYEGLWEMYSRPHTKCGPFILGLLLGSLYSYWPNTRLSPRNTKLMSHGATVFAVGIIYAILPEYWYPGNCFHLFQRPLTKFCKIAKR
;
A
#
# COMPACT_ATOMS: atom_id res chain seq x y z
N MET A 1 -12.97 16.65 -63.33
CA MET A 1 -13.50 16.81 -61.97
C MET A 1 -13.51 15.42 -61.37
N SER A 2 -12.34 14.97 -60.86
CA SER A 2 -11.88 15.10 -59.46
C SER A 2 -12.58 14.03 -58.60
N GLU A 3 -11.91 13.22 -57.76
CA GLU A 3 -10.51 13.08 -57.36
C GLU A 3 -10.37 11.77 -56.56
N MET A 4 -9.15 11.24 -56.51
CA MET A 4 -8.48 10.53 -55.40
C MET A 4 -9.25 9.49 -54.55
N GLU A 5 -8.85 8.22 -54.70
CA GLU A 5 -8.50 7.33 -53.59
C GLU A 5 -7.47 6.30 -54.10
N HIS A 6 -6.25 6.32 -53.56
CA HIS A 6 -5.27 5.24 -53.71
C HIS A 6 -4.80 4.87 -52.30
N GLY A 7 -5.25 3.72 -51.84
CA GLY A 7 -4.80 3.10 -50.60
C GLY A 7 -3.37 2.58 -50.75
N MET A 8 -2.53 2.89 -49.77
CA MET A 8 -1.19 2.34 -49.62
C MET A 8 -1.12 1.65 -48.27
N CYS A 9 -0.95 0.32 -48.29
CA CYS A 9 -0.65 -0.48 -47.11
C CYS A 9 0.70 -0.05 -46.53
N ILE A 10 0.74 0.28 -45.24
CA ILE A 10 1.99 0.45 -44.48
C ILE A 10 2.01 -0.64 -43.42
N SER A 11 2.94 -1.58 -43.60
CA SER A 11 3.33 -2.59 -42.61
C SER A 11 3.94 -1.88 -41.40
N ILE A 12 3.42 -2.16 -40.19
CA ILE A 12 4.02 -1.71 -38.93
C ILE A 12 4.91 -2.84 -38.43
N GLU A 13 6.23 -2.70 -38.63
CA GLU A 13 7.24 -3.53 -37.96
C GLU A 13 7.36 -3.12 -36.48
N PRO A 14 7.58 -4.09 -35.56
CA PRO A 14 7.81 -3.79 -34.15
C PRO A 14 9.25 -3.31 -33.95
N LEU A 15 9.40 -2.15 -33.29
CA LEU A 15 10.68 -1.62 -32.80
C LEU A 15 11.23 -2.52 -31.68
N THR A 16 11.93 -3.59 -32.06
CA THR A 16 12.87 -4.32 -31.21
C THR A 16 14.28 -3.86 -31.54
N ASP A 17 14.82 -2.92 -30.77
CA ASP A 17 16.25 -2.85 -30.43
C ASP A 17 16.52 -1.59 -29.59
N LEU A 18 16.47 -1.76 -28.27
CA LEU A 18 17.28 -0.95 -27.36
C LEU A 18 17.86 -1.89 -26.31
N SER A 19 18.95 -2.55 -26.69
CA SER A 19 19.89 -3.11 -25.73
C SER A 19 20.44 -1.95 -24.89
N ALA A 20 19.99 -1.85 -23.65
CA ALA A 20 20.61 -1.00 -22.63
C ALA A 20 21.94 -1.65 -22.22
N THR A 21 22.97 -1.46 -23.05
CA THR A 21 24.35 -1.69 -22.62
C THR A 21 24.66 -0.65 -21.55
N ILE A 22 24.87 -1.10 -20.31
CA ILE A 22 25.40 -0.29 -19.21
C ILE A 22 26.82 0.14 -19.62
N LEU A 23 26.92 1.31 -20.24
CA LEU A 23 28.18 2.03 -20.41
C LEU A 23 28.33 3.00 -19.24
N VAL A 24 29.22 2.65 -18.33
CA VAL A 24 29.82 3.60 -17.39
C VAL A 24 30.53 4.68 -18.23
N PRO A 25 30.12 5.96 -18.21
CA PRO A 25 30.81 6.97 -19.00
C PRO A 25 32.14 7.32 -18.32
N HIS A 26 33.23 7.07 -19.02
CA HIS A 26 34.52 7.69 -18.72
C HIS A 26 34.47 9.15 -19.22
N ASN A 27 34.84 10.05 -18.32
CA ASN A 27 34.82 11.52 -18.39
C ASN A 27 35.30 12.15 -19.71
N ASN A 28 34.74 13.30 -20.11
CA ASN A 28 35.51 14.40 -20.71
C ASN A 28 34.77 15.76 -20.73
N ASN A 29 35.31 16.68 -19.92
CA ASN A 29 35.41 18.14 -20.08
C ASN A 29 34.16 18.97 -20.40
N GLY A 30 33.50 19.43 -19.34
CA GLY A 30 32.69 20.64 -19.33
C GLY A 30 32.26 21.02 -17.91
N SER A 31 33.12 21.70 -17.14
CA SER A 31 32.84 22.32 -15.82
C SER A 31 31.67 21.69 -15.05
N ASP A 32 31.81 20.41 -14.71
CA ASP A 32 30.85 19.71 -13.87
C ASP A 32 30.93 20.29 -12.46
N LEU A 33 29.84 20.93 -12.02
CA LEU A 33 29.58 21.11 -10.61
C LEU A 33 29.55 19.70 -10.02
N SER A 34 30.61 19.31 -9.33
CA SER A 34 30.88 17.92 -8.98
C SER A 34 29.67 17.32 -8.28
N SER A 35 29.28 16.09 -8.64
CA SER A 35 28.25 15.34 -7.92
C SER A 35 28.53 15.27 -6.41
N ASP A 36 29.80 15.40 -6.04
CA ASP A 36 30.30 15.47 -4.67
C ASP A 36 29.94 16.80 -3.97
N ASP A 37 29.96 17.94 -4.67
CA ASP A 37 29.49 19.22 -4.12
C ASP A 37 27.97 19.22 -3.90
N PHE A 38 27.20 18.64 -4.82
CA PHE A 38 25.75 18.55 -4.70
C PHE A 38 25.35 17.62 -3.55
N THR A 39 25.97 16.44 -3.42
CA THR A 39 25.73 15.50 -2.32
C THR A 39 26.21 16.06 -0.97
N GLY A 40 27.36 16.75 -0.94
CA GLY A 40 27.85 17.47 0.23
C GLY A 40 26.88 18.59 0.70
N SER A 41 26.30 19.34 -0.24
CA SER A 41 25.30 20.37 0.08
C SER A 41 24.00 19.76 0.63
N LEU A 42 23.54 18.63 0.08
CA LEU A 42 22.38 17.89 0.59
C LEU A 42 22.63 17.31 1.97
N HIS A 43 23.86 16.87 2.25
CA HIS A 43 24.27 16.41 3.58
C HIS A 43 24.21 17.53 4.61
N GLN A 44 24.73 18.71 4.27
CA GLN A 44 24.64 19.88 5.14
C GLN A 44 23.20 20.33 5.36
N ILE A 45 22.35 20.31 4.33
CA ILE A 45 20.93 20.67 4.46
C ILE A 45 20.20 19.67 5.36
N ALA A 46 20.40 18.36 5.15
CA ALA A 46 19.76 17.32 5.94
C ALA A 46 20.19 17.40 7.42
N THR A 47 21.50 17.46 7.68
CA THR A 47 22.03 17.57 9.05
C THR A 47 21.59 18.86 9.75
N SER A 48 21.59 19.98 9.04
CA SER A 48 21.07 21.26 9.55
C SER A 48 19.59 21.18 9.89
N PHE A 49 18.77 20.54 9.04
CA PHE A 49 17.36 20.33 9.30
C PHE A 49 17.13 19.46 10.55
N PHE A 50 17.87 18.35 10.70
CA PHE A 50 17.78 17.50 11.90
C PHE A 50 18.15 18.22 13.17
N THR A 51 19.29 18.92 13.13
CA THR A 51 19.78 19.66 14.30
C THR A 51 18.77 20.73 14.69
N THR A 52 18.24 21.47 13.71
CA THR A 52 17.20 22.47 13.91
C THR A 52 15.91 21.86 14.48
N TRP A 53 15.46 20.72 13.94
CA TRP A 53 14.26 20.03 14.43
C TRP A 53 14.40 19.56 15.87
N ILE A 54 15.53 18.95 16.23
CA ILE A 54 15.83 18.51 17.60
C ILE A 54 15.83 19.71 18.54
N LEU A 55 16.48 20.82 18.15
CA LEU A 55 16.50 22.06 18.93
C LEU A 55 15.09 22.62 19.14
N ILE A 56 14.23 22.60 18.12
CA ILE A 56 12.82 23.02 18.23
C ILE A 56 12.05 22.13 19.22
N VAL A 57 12.23 20.80 19.15
CA VAL A 57 11.55 19.86 20.06
C VAL A 57 12.03 20.04 21.50
N ILE A 58 13.34 20.23 21.72
CA ILE A 58 13.91 20.51 23.04
C ILE A 58 13.37 21.83 23.59
N TYR A 59 13.46 22.92 22.81
CA TYR A 59 12.91 24.22 23.16
C TYR A 59 11.43 24.12 23.54
N SER A 60 10.66 23.41 22.71
CA SER A 60 9.21 23.23 22.91
C SER A 60 8.88 22.41 24.17
N SER A 61 9.80 21.54 24.59
CA SER A 61 9.66 20.69 25.78
C SER A 61 10.09 21.40 27.07
N MET A 62 11.09 22.27 26.99
CA MET A 62 11.64 22.98 28.15
C MET A 62 10.83 24.22 28.55
N ILE A 63 10.18 24.90 27.60
CA ILE A 63 9.45 26.14 27.86
C ILE A 63 7.94 25.88 27.90
N PRO A 64 7.27 26.02 29.07
CA PRO A 64 5.82 25.89 29.15
C PRO A 64 5.09 26.97 28.34
N LYS A 65 3.97 26.62 27.70
CA LYS A 65 3.04 27.55 27.01
C LYS A 65 3.60 28.34 25.80
N ASN A 66 4.61 27.81 25.11
CA ASN A 66 5.07 28.37 23.84
C ASN A 66 4.11 28.00 22.66
N PRO A 67 4.12 28.73 21.53
CA PRO A 67 3.24 28.43 20.37
C PRO A 67 3.52 27.07 19.72
N LEU A 68 4.73 26.53 19.92
CA LEU A 68 5.16 25.20 19.47
C LEU A 68 4.95 24.12 20.54
N SER A 69 4.17 24.39 21.60
CA SER A 69 3.94 23.45 22.71
C SER A 69 3.25 22.15 22.28
N PHE A 70 2.72 22.10 21.06
CA PHE A 70 2.24 20.86 20.43
C PHE A 70 3.38 19.88 20.07
N LEU A 71 4.63 20.36 19.94
CA LEU A 71 5.84 19.56 19.74
C LEU A 71 6.52 19.15 21.06
N SER A 72 5.98 19.56 22.21
CA SER A 72 6.51 19.18 23.52
C SER A 72 6.47 17.66 23.72
N ILE A 73 7.58 17.08 24.18
CA ILE A 73 7.69 15.65 24.49
C ILE A 73 6.72 15.29 25.62
N SER A 74 6.68 16.08 26.70
CA SER A 74 5.79 15.81 27.84
C SER A 74 4.32 15.85 27.45
N ARG A 75 3.93 16.81 26.59
CA ARG A 75 2.55 16.87 26.07
C ARG A 75 2.25 15.67 25.17
N SER A 76 3.17 15.32 24.27
CA SER A 76 3.03 14.18 23.37
C SER A 76 2.92 12.87 24.15
N TYR A 77 3.74 12.69 25.18
CA TYR A 77 3.69 11.53 26.09
C TYR A 77 2.36 11.46 26.83
N ASN A 78 1.89 12.57 27.40
CA ASN A 78 0.61 12.62 28.09
C ASN A 78 -0.55 12.29 27.15
N GLU A 79 -0.56 12.83 25.93
CA GLU A 79 -1.56 12.49 24.91
C GLU A 79 -1.47 11.01 24.48
N LEU A 80 -0.26 10.45 24.38
CA LEU A 80 -0.02 9.06 24.00
C LEU A 80 -0.52 8.07 25.06
N VAL A 81 -0.34 8.39 26.34
CA VAL A 81 -0.75 7.53 27.47
C VAL A 81 -2.18 7.81 27.92
N SER A 82 -2.75 8.98 27.55
CA SER A 82 -4.14 9.29 27.87
C SER A 82 -5.11 8.38 27.10
N GLN A 83 -5.93 7.63 27.85
CA GLN A 83 -6.99 6.85 27.24
C GLN A 83 -8.17 7.76 26.87
N ARG A 84 -8.55 7.77 25.58
CA ARG A 84 -9.76 8.44 25.12
C ARG A 84 -10.93 7.47 25.23
N ASP A 85 -11.96 7.83 25.99
CA ASP A 85 -13.18 7.02 26.04
C ASP A 85 -13.99 7.24 24.76
N SER A 86 -13.78 6.34 23.80
CA SER A 86 -14.43 6.36 22.50
C SER A 86 -15.05 5.00 22.20
N PRO A 87 -16.27 4.94 21.63
CA PRO A 87 -16.87 3.69 21.18
C PRO A 87 -16.04 2.97 20.10
N LEU A 88 -15.12 3.68 19.43
CA LEU A 88 -14.23 3.14 18.40
C LEU A 88 -12.82 2.78 18.92
N LYS A 89 -12.62 2.65 20.24
CA LYS A 89 -11.32 2.27 20.84
C LYS A 89 -10.77 0.92 20.35
N ILE A 90 -11.66 -0.01 19.97
CA ILE A 90 -11.26 -1.31 19.41
C ILE A 90 -10.46 -1.16 18.10
N LEU A 91 -10.65 -0.05 17.37
CA LEU A 91 -9.91 0.19 16.14
C LEU A 91 -8.41 0.37 16.40
N ASP A 92 -8.01 0.86 17.58
CA ASP A 92 -6.60 1.02 17.93
C ASP A 92 -5.93 -0.35 18.08
N PHE A 93 -6.60 -1.31 18.72
CA PHE A 93 -6.14 -2.70 18.77
C PHE A 93 -5.98 -3.30 17.37
N LEU A 94 -6.95 -3.10 16.48
CA LEU A 94 -6.88 -3.59 15.10
C LEU A 94 -5.71 -2.97 14.32
N ARG A 95 -5.38 -1.69 14.56
CA ARG A 95 -4.20 -1.06 13.95
C ARG A 95 -2.90 -1.69 14.45
N VAL A 96 -2.78 -1.93 15.76
CA VAL A 96 -1.59 -2.58 16.33
C VAL A 96 -1.42 -3.97 15.73
N LEU A 97 -2.50 -4.76 15.69
CA LEU A 97 -2.49 -6.08 15.07
C LEU A 97 -2.05 -6.01 13.61
N ALA A 98 -2.60 -5.07 12.83
CA ALA A 98 -2.25 -4.89 11.42
C ALA A 98 -0.79 -4.45 11.22
N ILE A 99 -0.25 -3.55 12.04
CA ILE A 99 1.17 -3.16 12.02
C ILE A 99 2.06 -4.37 12.32
N VAL A 100 1.76 -5.11 13.40
CA VAL A 100 2.54 -6.29 13.77
C VAL A 100 2.52 -7.33 12.65
N TRP A 101 1.38 -7.52 12.00
CA TRP A 101 1.26 -8.43 10.86
C TRP A 101 2.13 -7.99 9.67
N VAL A 102 2.06 -6.71 9.28
CA VAL A 102 2.86 -6.15 8.18
C VAL A 102 4.36 -6.27 8.48
N ILE A 103 4.77 -5.94 9.70
CA ILE A 103 6.17 -6.08 10.14
C ILE A 103 6.60 -7.55 10.08
N ALA A 104 5.82 -8.45 10.70
CA ALA A 104 6.14 -9.88 10.74
C ALA A 104 6.24 -10.49 9.34
N ASN A 105 5.40 -10.05 8.40
CA ASN A 105 5.51 -10.50 7.02
C ASN A 105 6.78 -9.96 6.36
N HIS A 106 7.03 -8.65 6.40
CA HIS A 106 8.22 -8.08 5.75
C HIS A 106 9.53 -8.62 6.34
N THR A 107 9.61 -8.81 7.66
CA THR A 107 10.78 -9.39 8.34
C THR A 107 10.81 -10.92 8.27
N GLY A 108 9.70 -11.57 7.93
CA GLY A 108 9.55 -13.02 7.80
C GLY A 108 9.37 -13.50 6.37
N SER A 109 9.73 -12.69 5.37
CA SER A 109 9.72 -13.03 3.94
C SER A 109 10.96 -12.40 3.27
N GLU A 110 10.84 -11.93 2.04
CA GLU A 110 11.94 -11.41 1.20
C GLU A 110 12.65 -10.15 1.75
N GLY A 111 12.22 -9.60 2.89
CA GLY A 111 12.99 -8.59 3.64
C GLY A 111 14.04 -9.16 4.59
N ARG A 112 14.16 -10.49 4.73
CA ARG A 112 15.21 -11.12 5.54
C ARG A 112 16.57 -11.07 4.85
N ILE A 113 17.61 -10.71 5.60
CA ILE A 113 18.98 -10.60 5.10
C ILE A 113 19.46 -11.90 4.44
N ASP A 114 19.16 -13.07 5.03
CA ASP A 114 19.58 -14.35 4.44
C ASP A 114 18.87 -14.69 3.14
N ILE A 115 17.63 -14.25 2.96
CA ILE A 115 16.90 -14.35 1.68
C ILE A 115 17.50 -13.38 0.64
N LEU A 116 17.74 -12.13 1.05
CA LEU A 116 18.40 -11.13 0.21
C LEU A 116 19.78 -11.59 -0.27
N ASP A 117 20.55 -12.22 0.61
CA ASP A 117 21.90 -12.73 0.33
C ASP A 117 21.89 -14.13 -0.33
N ARG A 118 20.71 -14.71 -0.59
CA ARG A 118 20.52 -16.10 -1.07
C ARG A 118 21.35 -17.13 -0.31
N ALA A 119 21.49 -16.92 0.99
CA ALA A 119 22.20 -17.87 1.83
C ALA A 119 21.46 -19.22 1.83
N PRO A 120 22.15 -20.35 2.01
CA PRO A 120 21.49 -21.66 2.10
C PRO A 120 20.39 -21.74 3.19
N SER A 121 20.45 -20.88 4.21
CA SER A 121 19.42 -20.78 5.25
C SER A 121 18.09 -20.22 4.73
N ALA A 122 18.08 -19.45 3.63
CA ALA A 122 16.88 -18.93 3.00
C ALA A 122 15.95 -20.06 2.54
N GLU A 123 16.50 -21.07 1.86
CA GLU A 123 15.74 -22.23 1.39
C GLU A 123 15.18 -23.06 2.54
N GLY A 124 15.92 -23.16 3.65
CA GLY A 124 15.44 -23.81 4.87
C GLY A 124 14.28 -23.05 5.51
N PHE A 125 14.37 -21.72 5.55
CA PHE A 125 13.30 -20.87 6.08
C PHE A 125 12.04 -20.92 5.21
N LYS A 126 12.18 -20.79 3.88
CA LYS A 126 11.04 -20.90 2.95
C LYS A 126 10.32 -22.22 3.14
N ARG A 127 11.03 -23.35 3.11
CA ARG A 127 10.44 -24.67 3.40
C ARG A 127 9.74 -24.73 4.75
N ALA A 128 10.36 -24.22 5.81
CA ALA A 128 9.75 -24.20 7.13
C ALA A 128 8.43 -23.39 7.20
N ILE A 129 8.33 -22.28 6.46
CA ILE A 129 7.09 -21.49 6.39
C ILE A 129 6.02 -22.23 5.58
N HIS A 130 6.38 -22.79 4.43
CA HIS A 130 5.49 -23.59 3.58
C HIS A 130 4.91 -24.80 4.34
N ASP A 131 5.73 -25.50 5.11
CA ASP A 131 5.35 -26.72 5.82
C ASP A 131 4.58 -26.44 7.13
N HIS A 132 4.60 -25.20 7.63
CA HIS A 132 4.01 -24.89 8.93
C HIS A 132 2.52 -24.53 8.81
N PRO A 133 1.59 -25.26 9.46
CA PRO A 133 0.15 -25.08 9.26
C PRO A 133 -0.37 -23.70 9.70
N VAL A 134 0.23 -23.12 10.75
CA VAL A 134 -0.14 -21.78 11.25
C VAL A 134 0.65 -20.67 10.55
N PHE A 135 1.98 -20.70 10.57
CA PHE A 135 2.80 -19.64 9.99
C PHE A 135 2.68 -19.54 8.48
N GLY A 136 2.56 -20.64 7.73
CA GLY A 136 2.25 -20.57 6.30
C GLY A 136 0.91 -19.89 6.03
N ALA A 137 -0.12 -20.20 6.82
CA ALA A 137 -1.44 -19.59 6.69
C ALA A 137 -1.49 -18.10 7.02
N LEU A 138 -0.71 -17.66 8.02
CA LEU A 138 -0.74 -16.28 8.51
C LEU A 138 0.33 -15.38 7.86
N LEU A 139 1.55 -15.90 7.65
CA LEU A 139 2.68 -15.18 7.08
C LEU A 139 2.83 -15.38 5.56
N GLY A 140 2.05 -16.28 4.95
CA GLY A 140 2.02 -16.43 3.50
C GLY A 140 1.24 -15.35 2.76
N ASN A 141 0.58 -14.43 3.47
CA ASN A 141 -0.26 -13.39 2.89
C ASN A 141 -0.18 -12.07 3.69
N SER A 142 0.77 -11.22 3.31
CA SER A 142 1.00 -9.88 3.88
C SER A 142 -0.17 -8.94 3.65
N ALA A 143 -0.95 -9.17 2.58
CA ALA A 143 -2.02 -8.29 2.15
C ALA A 143 -3.07 -8.11 3.24
N LEU A 144 -3.27 -9.11 4.11
CA LEU A 144 -4.26 -9.09 5.19
C LEU A 144 -4.08 -7.90 6.14
N GLY A 145 -2.84 -7.58 6.53
CA GLY A 145 -2.57 -6.42 7.39
C GLY A 145 -2.97 -5.11 6.72
N VAL A 146 -2.68 -4.98 5.42
CA VAL A 146 -3.04 -3.81 4.63
C VAL A 146 -4.54 -3.69 4.41
N GLU A 147 -5.22 -4.82 4.20
CA GLU A 147 -6.68 -4.85 4.04
C GLU A 147 -7.40 -4.35 5.30
N ILE A 148 -6.89 -4.68 6.50
CA ILE A 148 -7.39 -4.09 7.76
C ILE A 148 -7.24 -2.58 7.73
N PHE A 149 -6.07 -2.05 7.35
CA PHE A 149 -5.86 -0.60 7.28
C PHE A 149 -6.81 0.09 6.30
N LEU A 150 -7.10 -0.52 5.15
CA LEU A 150 -8.05 0.01 4.17
C LEU A 150 -9.47 0.06 4.73
N VAL A 151 -9.94 -1.01 5.39
CA VAL A 151 -11.26 -1.03 6.06
C VAL A 151 -11.34 0.08 7.10
N LEU A 152 -10.32 0.20 7.95
CA LEU A 152 -10.27 1.24 8.99
C LEU A 152 -10.25 2.65 8.39
N SER A 153 -9.51 2.85 7.29
CA SER A 153 -9.43 4.15 6.61
C SER A 153 -10.77 4.55 6.02
N GLY A 154 -11.46 3.63 5.35
CA GLY A 154 -12.81 3.85 4.82
C GLY A 154 -13.83 4.15 5.92
N LEU A 155 -13.82 3.36 7.00
CA LEU A 155 -14.70 3.58 8.15
C LEU A 155 -14.53 4.98 8.73
N LEU A 156 -13.29 5.38 8.99
CA LEU A 156 -12.99 6.69 9.57
C LEU A 156 -13.25 7.83 8.58
N ALA A 157 -13.09 7.58 7.28
CA ALA A 157 -13.47 8.53 6.23
C ALA A 157 -14.98 8.81 6.26
N ALA A 158 -15.81 7.77 6.28
CA ALA A 158 -17.27 7.91 6.39
C ALA A 158 -17.67 8.61 7.70
N CYS A 159 -17.13 8.17 8.85
CA CYS A 159 -17.39 8.81 10.14
C CYS A 159 -17.00 10.30 10.14
N SER A 160 -15.84 10.65 9.55
CA SER A 160 -15.41 12.05 9.46
C SER A 160 -16.29 12.88 8.52
N TRP A 161 -16.80 12.29 7.44
CA TRP A 161 -17.69 12.96 6.51
C TRP A 161 -19.05 13.25 7.17
N HIS A 162 -19.63 12.28 7.87
CA HIS A 162 -20.94 12.45 8.49
C HIS A 162 -20.97 13.41 9.70
N ARG A 163 -19.83 13.93 10.17
CA ARG A 163 -19.78 14.95 11.26
C ARG A 163 -20.30 16.33 10.85
N HIS A 164 -20.31 16.67 9.56
CA HIS A 164 -20.73 18.00 9.08
C HIS A 164 -21.73 17.91 7.91
N PRO A 165 -22.92 17.33 8.13
CA PRO A 165 -23.87 17.02 7.06
C PRO A 165 -24.49 18.26 6.39
N SER A 166 -24.50 19.41 7.06
CA SER A 166 -25.18 20.64 6.60
C SER A 166 -24.33 21.57 5.72
N SER A 167 -23.06 21.23 5.47
CA SER A 167 -22.19 22.09 4.64
C SER A 167 -22.39 21.82 3.14
N PRO A 168 -22.34 22.85 2.26
CA PRO A 168 -22.35 22.64 0.81
C PRO A 168 -21.24 21.67 0.38
N PHE A 169 -21.56 20.75 -0.54
CA PHE A 169 -20.68 19.64 -0.92
C PHE A 169 -19.25 20.08 -1.26
N SER A 170 -19.07 21.11 -2.10
CA SER A 170 -17.74 21.60 -2.50
C SER A 170 -16.91 22.13 -1.32
N SER A 171 -17.51 22.92 -0.43
CA SER A 171 -16.83 23.45 0.76
C SER A 171 -16.48 22.32 1.74
N HIS A 172 -17.42 21.39 1.92
CA HIS A 172 -17.21 20.23 2.78
C HIS A 172 -16.10 19.32 2.24
N TYR A 173 -16.11 19.02 0.94
CA TYR A 173 -15.09 18.24 0.24
C TYR A 173 -13.70 18.85 0.41
N LYS A 174 -13.54 20.15 0.12
CA LYS A 174 -12.25 20.84 0.29
C LYS A 174 -11.72 20.74 1.72
N LYS A 175 -12.57 21.00 2.72
CA LYS A 175 -12.19 20.87 4.13
C LYS A 175 -11.86 19.43 4.52
N PHE A 176 -12.59 18.45 3.98
CA PHE A 176 -12.37 17.03 4.23
C PHE A 176 -10.99 16.58 3.73
N ILE A 177 -10.63 16.92 2.49
CA ILE A 177 -9.32 16.61 1.91
C ILE A 177 -8.20 17.37 2.62
N LEU A 178 -8.37 18.68 2.84
CA LEU A 178 -7.33 19.52 3.47
C LEU A 178 -6.95 19.00 4.86
N ARG A 179 -7.94 18.62 5.69
CA ARG A 179 -7.67 18.04 7.01
C ARG A 179 -6.83 16.76 6.93
N ARG A 180 -7.04 15.92 5.91
CA ARG A 180 -6.25 14.70 5.74
C ARG A 180 -4.84 15.00 5.28
N VAL A 181 -4.68 15.89 4.30
CA VAL A 181 -3.35 16.28 3.78
C VAL A 181 -2.49 16.89 4.88
N VAL A 182 -3.02 17.87 5.63
CA VAL A 182 -2.29 18.51 6.75
C VAL A 182 -1.91 17.50 7.85
N ARG A 183 -2.71 16.43 8.01
CA ARG A 183 -2.40 15.36 8.96
C ARG A 183 -1.30 14.41 8.47
N LEU A 184 -1.25 14.10 7.17
CA LEU A 184 -0.34 13.07 6.62
C LEU A 184 0.95 13.65 6.05
N ALA A 185 0.89 14.76 5.31
CA ALA A 185 2.02 15.30 4.57
C ALA A 185 3.26 15.59 5.46
N PRO A 186 3.13 16.17 6.67
CA PRO A 186 4.31 16.47 7.49
C PRO A 186 5.14 15.23 7.83
N SER A 187 4.50 14.12 8.22
CA SER A 187 5.22 12.89 8.55
C SER A 187 5.83 12.23 7.33
N VAL A 188 5.16 12.30 6.17
CA VAL A 188 5.70 11.77 4.90
C VAL A 188 6.93 12.55 4.45
N ILE A 189 6.86 13.88 4.47
CA ILE A 189 7.98 14.76 4.10
C ILE A 189 9.19 14.48 4.98
N ILE A 190 9.00 14.46 6.31
CA ILE A 190 10.08 14.20 7.27
C ILE A 190 10.67 12.80 7.04
N PHE A 191 9.82 11.80 6.85
CA PHE A 191 10.28 10.43 6.59
C PHE A 191 11.10 10.33 5.31
N ILE A 192 10.66 10.95 4.20
CA ILE A 192 11.40 10.93 2.93
C ILE A 192 12.77 11.58 3.11
N ILE A 193 12.83 12.78 3.71
CA ILE A 193 14.10 13.48 3.97
C ILE A 193 15.05 12.62 4.81
N PHE A 194 14.53 11.93 5.82
CA PHE A 194 15.32 11.03 6.65
C PHE A 194 15.79 9.79 5.89
N ALA A 195 14.87 9.07 5.24
CA ALA A 195 15.15 7.82 4.56
C ALA A 195 16.09 7.98 3.35
N SER A 196 15.98 9.09 2.60
CA SER A 196 16.90 9.42 1.51
C SER A 196 18.08 10.30 1.94
N GLY A 197 18.20 10.58 3.24
CA GLY A 197 19.24 11.44 3.78
C GLY A 197 20.58 10.69 3.85
N PRO A 198 21.71 11.41 3.77
CA PRO A 198 23.02 10.77 3.71
C PRO A 198 23.40 10.07 5.02
N VAL A 199 22.92 10.54 6.18
CA VAL A 199 23.07 9.81 7.46
C VAL A 199 22.49 8.39 7.37
N MET A 200 21.32 8.24 6.73
CA MET A 200 20.72 6.92 6.55
C MET A 200 21.43 6.08 5.49
N ASN A 201 22.00 6.72 4.48
CA ASN A 201 22.87 6.04 3.51
C ASN A 201 24.13 5.47 4.19
N ASP A 202 24.76 6.23 5.08
CA ASP A 202 25.97 5.79 5.79
C ASP A 202 25.68 4.65 6.77
N ILE A 203 24.54 4.70 7.48
CA ILE A 203 24.15 3.68 8.47
C ILE A 203 23.58 2.43 7.80
N LEU A 204 22.79 2.57 6.73
CA LEU A 204 22.10 1.48 6.03
C LEU A 204 22.33 1.54 4.52
N PRO A 205 23.57 1.34 4.02
CA PRO A 205 23.89 1.47 2.59
C PRO A 205 23.08 0.50 1.71
N ARG A 206 22.88 -0.74 2.18
CA ARG A 206 22.03 -1.73 1.49
C ARG A 206 20.57 -1.28 1.32
N PHE A 207 20.01 -0.58 2.32
CA PHE A 207 18.65 -0.03 2.22
C PHE A 207 18.61 1.08 1.18
N HIS A 208 19.62 1.95 1.16
CA HIS A 208 19.72 3.00 0.16
C HIS A 208 19.81 2.43 -1.26
N ASP A 209 20.70 1.46 -1.49
CA ASP A 209 20.88 0.83 -2.80
C ASP A 209 19.61 0.14 -3.31
N SER A 210 18.84 -0.49 -2.43
CA SER A 210 17.64 -1.25 -2.80
C SER A 210 16.36 -0.41 -2.89
N MET A 211 16.24 0.69 -2.14
CA MET A 211 14.98 1.42 -1.99
C MET A 211 15.03 2.88 -2.45
N ILE A 212 16.22 3.47 -2.50
CA ILE A 212 16.41 4.91 -2.68
C ILE A 212 17.16 5.23 -3.98
N SER A 213 18.11 4.39 -4.40
CA SER A 213 18.98 4.62 -5.55
C SER A 213 18.21 4.95 -6.85
N THR A 214 17.02 4.38 -7.02
CA THR A 214 16.15 4.55 -8.20
C THR A 214 15.22 5.77 -8.13
N CYS A 215 15.26 6.54 -7.04
CA CYS A 215 14.24 7.55 -6.77
C CYS A 215 14.22 8.73 -7.73
N GLY A 216 15.39 9.32 -8.00
CA GLY A 216 15.48 10.59 -8.72
C GLY A 216 14.51 11.67 -8.20
N VAL A 217 14.33 12.74 -8.97
CA VAL A 217 13.37 13.81 -8.60
C VAL A 217 11.92 13.34 -8.79
N LYS A 218 11.65 12.59 -9.87
CA LYS A 218 10.29 12.14 -10.24
C LYS A 218 9.71 11.14 -9.22
N GLY A 219 10.50 10.16 -8.77
CA GLY A 219 10.06 9.17 -7.78
C GLY A 219 9.74 9.82 -6.44
N ILE A 220 10.61 10.71 -5.95
CA ILE A 220 10.36 11.49 -4.72
C ILE A 220 9.11 12.35 -4.86
N ALA A 221 8.99 13.10 -5.97
CA ALA A 221 7.84 13.96 -6.22
C ALA A 221 6.52 13.16 -6.23
N SER A 222 6.51 11.95 -6.77
CA SER A 222 5.32 11.10 -6.78
C SER A 222 4.84 10.76 -5.37
N HIS A 223 5.73 10.52 -4.40
CA HIS A 223 5.33 10.25 -3.01
C HIS A 223 4.78 11.50 -2.31
N LEU A 224 5.39 12.66 -2.57
CA LEU A 224 4.90 13.95 -2.06
C LEU A 224 3.52 14.31 -2.59
N LEU A 225 3.21 13.88 -3.81
CA LEU A 225 1.91 14.06 -4.46
C LEU A 225 0.92 12.92 -4.17
N PHE A 226 1.26 11.95 -3.32
CA PHE A 226 0.46 10.75 -3.05
C PHE A 226 0.10 9.95 -4.33
N MET A 227 1.05 9.87 -5.25
CA MET A 227 1.00 9.12 -6.52
C MET A 227 2.08 8.03 -6.60
N GLY A 228 2.80 7.75 -5.51
CA GLY A 228 3.90 6.78 -5.51
C GLY A 228 3.49 5.35 -5.88
N ASN A 229 2.23 4.99 -5.65
CA ASN A 229 1.65 3.73 -6.07
C ASN A 229 1.35 3.65 -7.58
N LEU A 230 1.62 4.69 -8.35
CA LEU A 230 1.47 4.75 -9.81
C LEU A 230 2.81 4.69 -10.55
N GLN A 231 3.93 4.57 -9.83
CA GLN A 231 5.24 4.43 -10.44
C GLN A 231 5.33 3.14 -11.26
N GLU A 232 6.18 3.19 -12.29
CA GLU A 232 6.65 2.01 -13.02
C GLU A 232 7.79 1.35 -12.25
N THR A 233 8.11 0.11 -12.60
CA THR A 233 9.20 -0.62 -11.96
C THR A 233 10.53 -0.31 -12.66
N PRO A 234 11.66 -0.19 -11.92
CA PRO A 234 11.81 -0.32 -10.48
C PRO A 234 11.24 0.88 -9.71
N THR A 235 10.61 0.63 -8.56
CA THR A 235 9.92 1.67 -7.78
C THR A 235 10.86 2.36 -6.79
N CYS A 236 10.74 3.68 -6.67
CA CYS A 236 11.31 4.46 -5.58
C CYS A 236 10.52 4.24 -4.29
N MET A 237 11.17 3.95 -3.15
CA MET A 237 10.53 3.80 -1.84
C MET A 237 9.23 3.01 -1.93
N GLY A 238 9.28 1.83 -2.57
CA GLY A 238 8.09 1.05 -2.93
C GLY A 238 7.13 0.84 -1.76
N TYR A 239 7.66 0.66 -0.54
CA TYR A 239 6.90 0.50 0.71
C TYR A 239 5.96 1.69 1.07
N LEU A 240 6.09 2.87 0.44
CA LEU A 240 5.17 3.99 0.62
C LEU A 240 3.91 3.92 -0.27
N TRP A 241 3.80 2.93 -1.16
CA TRP A 241 2.67 2.78 -2.09
C TRP A 241 1.31 2.90 -1.42
N TYR A 242 1.16 2.34 -0.21
CA TYR A 242 -0.11 2.34 0.52
C TYR A 242 -0.67 3.75 0.71
N LEU A 243 0.20 4.74 0.97
CA LEU A 243 -0.21 6.12 1.23
C LEU A 243 -0.84 6.78 0.00
N GLY A 244 -0.27 6.53 -1.19
CA GLY A 244 -0.81 7.03 -2.44
C GLY A 244 -2.17 6.43 -2.76
N LEU A 245 -2.26 5.10 -2.67
CA LEU A 245 -3.50 4.36 -2.87
C LEU A 245 -4.61 4.79 -1.91
N ASP A 246 -4.30 4.87 -0.61
CA ASP A 246 -5.25 5.27 0.42
C ASP A 246 -5.75 6.72 0.21
N MET A 247 -4.86 7.64 -0.18
CA MET A 247 -5.24 9.02 -0.48
C MET A 247 -6.14 9.11 -1.72
N GLN A 248 -5.86 8.34 -2.77
CA GLN A 248 -6.69 8.27 -3.98
C GLN A 248 -8.10 7.74 -3.68
N LEU A 249 -8.20 6.68 -2.87
CA LEU A 249 -9.49 6.16 -2.40
C LEU A 249 -10.23 7.18 -1.51
N TYR A 250 -9.50 7.89 -0.65
CA TYR A 250 -10.06 8.95 0.19
C TYR A 250 -10.59 10.15 -0.60
N LEU A 251 -9.92 10.52 -1.71
CA LEU A 251 -10.40 11.53 -2.65
C LEU A 251 -11.72 11.11 -3.31
N ALA A 252 -11.85 9.84 -3.67
CA ALA A 252 -13.08 9.31 -4.28
C ALA A 252 -14.23 9.11 -3.27
N ALA A 253 -13.92 8.90 -1.98
CA ALA A 253 -14.90 8.54 -0.96
C ALA A 253 -16.14 9.46 -0.87
N PRO A 254 -16.03 10.80 -0.92
CA PRO A 254 -17.18 11.69 -0.84
C PRO A 254 -18.23 11.48 -1.94
N LEU A 255 -17.84 11.01 -3.13
CA LEU A 255 -18.77 10.74 -4.22
C LEU A 255 -19.71 9.59 -3.86
N LEU A 256 -19.13 8.48 -3.38
CA LEU A 256 -19.91 7.32 -2.96
C LEU A 256 -20.72 7.62 -1.69
N LEU A 257 -20.14 8.36 -0.73
CA LEU A 257 -20.83 8.80 0.48
C LEU A 257 -22.00 9.74 0.18
N TYR A 258 -21.87 10.61 -0.83
CA TYR A 258 -22.97 11.45 -1.29
C TYR A 258 -24.14 10.63 -1.80
N VAL A 259 -23.88 9.59 -2.61
CA VAL A 259 -24.93 8.69 -3.10
C VAL A 259 -25.53 7.88 -1.95
N LEU A 260 -24.72 7.34 -1.04
CA LEU A 260 -25.19 6.63 0.15
C LEU A 260 -26.07 7.49 1.05
N HIS A 261 -25.82 8.80 1.12
CA HIS A 261 -26.61 9.74 1.90
C HIS A 261 -27.99 10.02 1.29
N HIS A 262 -28.04 10.25 -0.02
CA HIS A 262 -29.30 10.64 -0.68
C HIS A 262 -30.12 9.44 -1.18
N ARG A 263 -29.45 8.33 -1.54
CA ARG A 263 -30.06 7.14 -2.13
C ARG A 263 -29.36 5.88 -1.63
N ILE A 264 -29.61 5.50 -0.37
CA ILE A 264 -28.93 4.39 0.30
C ILE A 264 -28.92 3.08 -0.50
N ARG A 265 -30.05 2.68 -1.11
CA ARG A 265 -30.14 1.46 -1.92
C ARG A 265 -29.21 1.52 -3.14
N LEU A 266 -29.21 2.66 -3.85
CA LEU A 266 -28.33 2.87 -5.00
C LEU A 266 -26.86 2.86 -4.56
N GLY A 267 -26.54 3.54 -3.46
CA GLY A 267 -25.17 3.56 -2.91
C GLY A 267 -24.68 2.16 -2.55
N VAL A 268 -25.51 1.32 -1.91
CA VAL A 268 -25.16 -0.08 -1.61
C VAL A 268 -24.96 -0.91 -2.88
N VAL A 269 -25.84 -0.78 -3.88
CA VAL A 269 -25.67 -1.47 -5.17
C VAL A 269 -24.39 -1.06 -5.87
N LEU A 270 -24.08 0.25 -5.93
CA LEU A 270 -22.83 0.74 -6.49
C LEU A 270 -21.60 0.21 -5.75
N SER A 271 -21.63 0.17 -4.41
CA SER A 271 -20.56 -0.42 -3.62
C SER A 271 -20.34 -1.89 -3.98
N ILE A 272 -21.40 -2.70 -4.05
CA ILE A 272 -21.31 -4.12 -4.43
C ILE A 272 -20.72 -4.27 -5.83
N LEU A 273 -21.17 -3.46 -6.79
CA LEU A 273 -20.66 -3.49 -8.17
C LEU A 273 -19.17 -3.13 -8.24
N ILE A 274 -18.74 -2.06 -7.56
CA ILE A 274 -17.33 -1.64 -7.55
C ILE A 274 -16.45 -2.68 -6.86
N ILE A 275 -16.90 -3.25 -5.73
CA ILE A 275 -16.18 -4.35 -5.06
C ILE A 275 -16.05 -5.56 -6.00
N SER A 276 -17.14 -5.95 -6.66
CA SER A 276 -17.15 -7.10 -7.57
C SER A 276 -16.22 -6.89 -8.77
N LEU A 277 -16.24 -5.69 -9.36
CA LEU A 277 -15.32 -5.31 -10.43
C LEU A 277 -13.86 -5.32 -9.96
N SER A 278 -13.60 -4.83 -8.74
CA SER A 278 -12.27 -4.86 -8.14
C SER A 278 -11.73 -6.28 -7.98
N CYS A 279 -12.56 -7.19 -7.48
CA CYS A 279 -12.23 -8.61 -7.37
C CYS A 279 -11.98 -9.25 -8.74
N LEU A 280 -12.82 -8.94 -9.74
CA LEU A 280 -12.66 -9.44 -11.11
C LEU A 280 -11.34 -8.97 -11.72
N LEU A 281 -11.03 -7.68 -11.60
CA LEU A 281 -9.76 -7.12 -12.08
C LEU A 281 -8.60 -7.82 -11.39
N ARG A 282 -8.63 -7.95 -10.06
CA ARG A 282 -7.57 -8.65 -9.33
C ARG A 282 -7.38 -10.10 -9.84
N ALA A 283 -8.46 -10.83 -10.08
CA ALA A 283 -8.39 -12.19 -10.63
C ALA A 283 -7.82 -12.22 -12.06
N LEU A 284 -8.15 -11.23 -12.90
CA LEU A 284 -7.60 -11.09 -14.24
C LEU A 284 -6.09 -10.84 -14.19
N TYR A 285 -5.64 -9.82 -13.46
CA TYR A 285 -4.21 -9.48 -13.33
C TYR A 285 -3.41 -10.68 -12.80
N CYS A 286 -3.90 -11.29 -11.73
CA CYS A 286 -3.35 -12.50 -11.15
C CYS A 286 -3.11 -13.62 -12.20
N THR A 287 -4.09 -13.84 -13.08
CA THR A 287 -4.04 -14.88 -14.12
C THR A 287 -3.11 -14.49 -15.26
N THR A 288 -3.19 -13.24 -15.74
CA THR A 288 -2.38 -12.76 -16.87
C THR A 288 -0.90 -12.73 -16.54
N TYR A 289 -0.55 -12.38 -15.30
CA TYR A 289 0.84 -12.34 -14.83
C TYR A 289 1.31 -13.65 -14.19
N GLY A 290 0.45 -14.67 -14.09
CA GLY A 290 0.83 -15.98 -13.56
C GLY A 290 1.24 -15.97 -12.07
N VAL A 291 0.62 -15.10 -11.27
CA VAL A 291 0.97 -14.88 -9.85
C VAL A 291 -0.08 -15.38 -8.87
N CYS A 292 -1.13 -16.07 -9.33
CA CYS A 292 -2.22 -16.51 -8.46
C CYS A 292 -1.85 -17.49 -7.35
N ASN A 293 -0.85 -18.33 -7.60
CA ASN A 293 -0.44 -19.36 -6.68
C ASN A 293 0.89 -19.01 -6.02
N LYS A 294 1.24 -17.72 -5.96
CA LYS A 294 2.50 -17.26 -5.39
C LYS A 294 2.24 -16.53 -4.09
N SER A 295 2.94 -16.93 -3.03
CA SER A 295 2.92 -16.25 -1.74
C SER A 295 3.88 -15.06 -1.73
N ASP A 296 3.69 -14.12 -0.80
CA ASP A 296 4.66 -13.06 -0.51
C ASP A 296 6.02 -13.60 -0.01
N VAL A 297 6.07 -14.88 0.40
CA VAL A 297 7.30 -15.60 0.75
C VAL A 297 8.06 -16.11 -0.50
N ASP A 298 7.35 -16.22 -1.63
CA ASP A 298 7.90 -16.76 -2.89
C ASP A 298 8.33 -15.67 -3.86
N ILE A 299 7.93 -14.41 -3.62
CA ILE A 299 8.12 -13.34 -4.59
C ILE A 299 8.93 -12.19 -4.00
N PRO A 300 10.11 -11.90 -4.59
CA PRO A 300 10.89 -10.74 -4.22
C PRO A 300 10.17 -9.43 -4.56
N PHE A 301 9.98 -8.57 -3.55
CA PHE A 301 9.47 -7.20 -3.72
C PHE A 301 10.57 -6.18 -4.04
N ILE A 302 11.81 -6.65 -4.24
CA ILE A 302 13.03 -5.86 -4.37
C ILE A 302 13.93 -6.51 -5.43
N SER A 303 14.68 -5.72 -6.19
CA SER A 303 15.70 -6.20 -7.13
C SER A 303 16.94 -6.74 -6.41
N TYR A 304 17.50 -7.86 -6.88
CA TYR A 304 18.72 -8.48 -6.32
C TYR A 304 19.78 -8.79 -7.38
N PRO A 305 21.05 -8.99 -6.98
CA PRO A 305 22.11 -9.44 -7.89
C PRO A 305 21.79 -10.81 -8.52
N ASP A 306 22.33 -11.06 -9.72
CA ASP A 306 22.35 -12.38 -10.36
C ASP A 306 20.99 -13.00 -10.76
N ILE A 307 19.97 -12.19 -11.06
CA ILE A 307 18.79 -12.63 -11.84
C ILE A 307 18.72 -11.78 -13.11
N ASP A 308 18.37 -12.40 -14.24
CA ASP A 308 18.06 -11.69 -15.47
C ASP A 308 16.97 -10.64 -15.20
N PRO A 309 17.28 -9.33 -15.36
CA PRO A 309 16.35 -8.25 -15.08
C PRO A 309 15.00 -8.43 -15.77
N SER A 310 14.97 -9.01 -16.98
CA SER A 310 13.73 -9.17 -17.75
C SER A 310 12.71 -10.08 -17.06
N THR A 311 13.17 -11.15 -16.42
CA THR A 311 12.31 -12.13 -15.73
C THR A 311 11.77 -11.55 -14.42
N LEU A 312 12.62 -10.86 -13.66
CA LEU A 312 12.24 -10.24 -12.39
C LEU A 312 11.26 -9.08 -12.58
N THR A 313 11.51 -8.25 -13.60
CA THR A 313 10.65 -7.13 -13.99
C THR A 313 9.24 -7.63 -14.30
N SER A 314 9.07 -8.67 -15.11
CA SER A 314 7.72 -9.15 -15.47
C SER A 314 6.89 -9.67 -14.27
N ILE A 315 7.51 -10.37 -13.33
CA ILE A 315 6.85 -10.90 -12.14
C ILE A 315 6.53 -9.76 -11.17
N TYR A 316 7.50 -8.88 -10.92
CA TYR A 316 7.35 -7.75 -10.03
C TYR A 316 6.35 -6.72 -10.56
N GLU A 317 6.33 -6.43 -11.86
CA GLU A 317 5.34 -5.59 -12.52
C GLU A 317 3.93 -6.15 -12.33
N GLY A 318 3.72 -7.43 -12.61
CA GLY A 318 2.40 -8.05 -12.45
C GLY A 318 1.85 -7.95 -11.03
N LEU A 319 2.71 -8.12 -10.03
CA LEU A 319 2.35 -7.94 -8.63
C LEU A 319 2.13 -6.50 -8.28
N TRP A 320 3.01 -5.61 -8.72
CA TRP A 320 2.88 -4.18 -8.47
C TRP A 320 1.57 -3.65 -9.04
N GLU A 321 1.22 -4.02 -10.27
CA GLU A 321 -0.06 -3.68 -10.89
C GLU A 321 -1.26 -4.28 -10.12
N MET A 322 -1.16 -5.54 -9.68
CA MET A 322 -2.23 -6.14 -8.91
C MET A 322 -2.37 -5.53 -7.51
N TYR A 323 -1.27 -5.11 -6.89
CA TYR A 323 -1.17 -4.82 -5.47
C TYR A 323 -1.24 -3.32 -5.14
N SER A 324 -0.66 -2.46 -5.99
CA SER A 324 -0.53 -1.02 -5.74
C SER A 324 -1.67 -0.18 -6.32
N ARG A 325 -2.48 -0.76 -7.22
CA ARG A 325 -3.49 0.00 -7.96
C ARG A 325 -4.81 0.12 -7.18
N PRO A 326 -5.45 1.30 -7.13
CA PRO A 326 -6.68 1.47 -6.36
C PRO A 326 -7.82 0.56 -6.83
N HIS A 327 -7.92 0.33 -8.14
CA HIS A 327 -9.04 -0.42 -8.73
C HIS A 327 -9.00 -1.92 -8.40
N THR A 328 -7.85 -2.51 -8.09
CA THR A 328 -7.72 -3.91 -7.66
C THR A 328 -7.80 -4.09 -6.13
N LYS A 329 -7.84 -2.98 -5.38
CA LYS A 329 -7.72 -2.96 -3.90
C LYS A 329 -8.76 -2.09 -3.19
N CYS A 330 -9.70 -1.48 -3.90
CA CYS A 330 -10.69 -0.58 -3.30
C CYS A 330 -11.73 -1.32 -2.44
N GLY A 331 -11.89 -2.63 -2.61
CA GLY A 331 -12.94 -3.41 -1.95
C GLY A 331 -13.01 -3.26 -0.42
N PRO A 332 -11.92 -3.55 0.32
CA PRO A 332 -11.84 -3.36 1.76
C PRO A 332 -12.14 -1.92 2.21
N PHE A 333 -11.65 -0.93 1.47
CA PHE A 333 -11.93 0.48 1.77
C PHE A 333 -13.42 0.82 1.63
N ILE A 334 -14.09 0.32 0.59
CA ILE A 334 -15.52 0.52 0.36
C ILE A 334 -16.35 -0.20 1.44
N LEU A 335 -15.95 -1.40 1.87
CA LEU A 335 -16.56 -2.07 3.03
C LEU A 335 -16.45 -1.21 4.29
N GLY A 336 -15.29 -0.58 4.49
CA GLY A 336 -15.07 0.44 5.52
C GLY A 336 -16.07 1.59 5.41
N LEU A 337 -16.25 2.18 4.22
CA LEU A 337 -17.22 3.26 4.00
C LEU A 337 -18.64 2.84 4.37
N LEU A 338 -19.09 1.65 3.93
CA LEU A 338 -20.40 1.11 4.27
C LEU A 338 -20.57 0.95 5.78
N LEU A 339 -19.56 0.40 6.47
CA LEU A 339 -19.59 0.20 7.92
C LEU A 339 -19.61 1.53 8.67
N GLY A 340 -18.81 2.52 8.24
CA GLY A 340 -18.79 3.85 8.85
C GLY A 340 -20.08 4.65 8.60
N SER A 341 -20.72 4.50 7.44
CA SER A 341 -22.05 5.07 7.18
C SER A 341 -23.13 4.39 8.02
N LEU A 342 -23.13 3.07 8.14
CA LEU A 342 -24.02 2.32 9.05
C LEU A 342 -23.86 2.81 10.50
N TYR A 343 -22.62 2.93 10.98
CA TYR A 343 -22.33 3.47 12.30
C TYR A 343 -22.86 4.92 12.48
N SER A 344 -22.72 5.76 11.46
CA SER A 344 -23.13 7.16 11.51
C SER A 344 -24.64 7.37 11.42
N TYR A 345 -25.37 6.51 10.70
CA TYR A 345 -26.83 6.60 10.57
C TYR A 345 -27.58 6.00 11.76
N TRP A 346 -26.97 5.04 12.46
CA TRP A 346 -27.62 4.31 13.55
C TRP A 346 -26.82 4.31 14.86
N PRO A 347 -26.42 5.49 15.39
CA PRO A 347 -25.50 5.60 16.54
C PRO A 347 -26.05 5.01 17.85
N ASN A 348 -27.37 4.94 18.00
CA ASN A 348 -28.04 4.46 19.22
C ASN A 348 -28.42 2.97 19.16
N THR A 349 -28.11 2.28 18.06
CA THR A 349 -28.48 0.88 17.89
C THR A 349 -27.47 0.00 18.63
N ARG A 350 -27.95 -0.70 19.66
CA ARG A 350 -27.15 -1.69 20.39
C ARG A 350 -27.63 -3.08 20.05
N LEU A 351 -26.71 -3.93 19.59
CA LEU A 351 -26.98 -5.35 19.42
C LEU A 351 -27.04 -6.04 20.79
N SER A 352 -27.89 -7.04 20.93
CA SER A 352 -27.95 -7.85 22.15
C SER A 352 -26.60 -8.57 22.37
N PRO A 353 -26.16 -8.80 23.63
CA PRO A 353 -24.89 -9.47 23.90
C PRO A 353 -24.77 -10.83 23.21
N ARG A 354 -25.88 -11.57 23.09
CA ARG A 354 -25.95 -12.85 22.39
C ARG A 354 -25.66 -12.69 20.90
N ASN A 355 -26.32 -11.74 20.23
CA ASN A 355 -26.14 -11.51 18.80
C ASN A 355 -24.72 -11.01 18.50
N THR A 356 -24.18 -10.11 19.33
CA THR A 356 -22.80 -9.62 19.20
C THR A 356 -21.79 -10.76 19.30
N LYS A 357 -21.92 -11.66 20.30
CA LYS A 357 -21.05 -12.83 20.42
C LYS A 357 -21.19 -13.76 19.22
N LEU A 358 -22.42 -14.08 18.81
CA LEU A 358 -22.66 -14.96 17.66
C LEU A 358 -22.08 -14.39 16.36
N MET A 359 -22.30 -13.10 16.09
CA MET A 359 -21.75 -12.44 14.92
C MET A 359 -20.22 -12.37 14.96
N SER A 360 -19.63 -12.03 16.12
CA SER A 360 -18.19 -11.98 16.29
C SER A 360 -17.53 -13.35 16.10
N HIS A 361 -18.02 -14.38 16.79
CA HIS A 361 -17.51 -15.74 16.63
C HIS A 361 -17.73 -16.27 15.21
N GLY A 362 -18.91 -16.03 14.63
CA GLY A 362 -19.20 -16.40 13.24
C GLY A 362 -18.26 -15.74 12.25
N ALA A 363 -17.99 -14.44 12.41
CA ALA A 363 -17.04 -13.71 11.57
C ALA A 363 -15.61 -14.22 11.73
N THR A 364 -15.18 -14.52 12.97
CA THR A 364 -13.85 -15.09 13.23
C THR A 364 -13.70 -16.47 12.62
N VAL A 365 -14.68 -17.36 12.81
CA VAL A 365 -14.66 -18.71 12.21
C VAL A 365 -14.67 -18.63 10.69
N PHE A 366 -15.47 -17.73 10.11
CA PHE A 366 -15.49 -17.51 8.68
C PHE A 366 -14.15 -16.99 8.16
N ALA A 367 -13.55 -15.98 8.81
CA ALA A 367 -12.25 -15.43 8.42
C ALA A 367 -11.13 -16.49 8.48
N VAL A 368 -11.04 -17.25 9.57
CA VAL A 368 -10.09 -18.37 9.70
C VAL A 368 -10.38 -19.43 8.64
N GLY A 369 -11.64 -19.81 8.44
CA GLY A 369 -12.05 -20.77 7.42
C GLY A 369 -11.61 -20.36 6.01
N ILE A 370 -11.77 -19.08 5.64
CA ILE A 370 -11.32 -18.55 4.34
C ILE A 370 -9.80 -18.61 4.21
N ILE A 371 -9.05 -18.19 5.23
CA ILE A 371 -7.57 -18.25 5.22
C ILE A 371 -7.09 -19.67 4.93
N TYR A 372 -7.65 -20.68 5.60
CA TYR A 372 -7.27 -22.07 5.36
C TYR A 372 -7.87 -22.65 4.06
N ALA A 373 -8.97 -22.11 3.55
CA ALA A 373 -9.56 -22.56 2.29
C ALA A 373 -8.77 -22.11 1.06
N ILE A 374 -8.14 -20.93 1.11
CA ILE A 374 -7.28 -20.42 0.01
C ILE A 374 -5.85 -20.97 0.07
N LEU A 375 -5.44 -21.45 1.24
CA LEU A 375 -4.08 -21.93 1.52
C LEU A 375 -3.56 -23.00 0.54
N PRO A 376 -4.36 -23.99 0.11
CA PRO A 376 -3.89 -25.00 -0.83
C PRO A 376 -3.59 -24.44 -2.24
N GLU A 377 -4.23 -23.33 -2.64
CA GLU A 377 -3.94 -22.70 -3.94
C GLU A 377 -2.53 -22.09 -3.97
N TYR A 378 -2.06 -21.57 -2.83
CA TYR A 378 -0.71 -21.02 -2.70
C TYR A 378 0.36 -22.12 -2.58
N TRP A 379 0.17 -23.12 -1.72
CA TRP A 379 1.26 -24.05 -1.38
C TRP A 379 1.26 -25.37 -2.16
N TYR A 380 0.13 -25.77 -2.74
CA TYR A 380 0.03 -27.01 -3.50
C TYR A 380 -0.56 -26.80 -4.90
N PRO A 381 0.05 -25.96 -5.75
CA PRO A 381 -0.43 -25.70 -7.10
C PRO A 381 -0.42 -27.00 -7.92
N GLY A 382 -1.59 -27.61 -8.11
CA GLY A 382 -1.77 -28.86 -8.85
C GLY A 382 -2.48 -29.96 -8.07
N ASN A 383 -2.45 -29.92 -6.74
CA ASN A 383 -3.26 -30.81 -5.90
C ASN A 383 -4.67 -30.22 -5.81
N CYS A 384 -5.57 -30.64 -6.68
CA CYS A 384 -6.97 -30.24 -6.67
C CYS A 384 -7.64 -30.61 -5.34
N PHE A 385 -7.63 -29.72 -4.35
CA PHE A 385 -8.58 -29.82 -3.24
C PHE A 385 -9.98 -29.50 -3.80
N HIS A 386 -10.72 -30.57 -4.08
CA HIS A 386 -11.97 -30.62 -4.84
C HIS A 386 -13.16 -29.79 -4.30
N LEU A 387 -13.02 -29.03 -3.22
CA LEU A 387 -14.17 -28.42 -2.54
C LEU A 387 -14.75 -27.18 -3.24
N PHE A 388 -13.97 -26.38 -3.97
CA PHE A 388 -14.43 -25.07 -4.48
C PHE A 388 -14.21 -24.79 -5.98
N GLN A 389 -13.51 -25.65 -6.73
CA GLN A 389 -13.12 -25.38 -8.12
C GLN A 389 -14.17 -25.69 -9.20
N ARG A 390 -15.29 -26.37 -8.90
CA ARG A 390 -16.27 -26.78 -9.92
C ARG A 390 -16.93 -25.61 -10.69
N PRO A 391 -17.19 -24.42 -10.10
CA PRO A 391 -17.75 -23.31 -10.86
C PRO A 391 -16.70 -22.55 -11.71
N LEU A 392 -15.46 -22.41 -11.21
CA LEU A 392 -14.43 -21.55 -11.80
C LEU A 392 -13.60 -22.23 -12.90
N THR A 393 -13.40 -23.54 -12.82
CA THR A 393 -12.65 -24.29 -13.86
C THR A 393 -13.37 -24.34 -15.22
N LYS A 394 -14.71 -24.16 -15.25
CA LYS A 394 -15.44 -24.00 -16.50
C LYS A 394 -15.11 -22.69 -17.23
N PHE A 395 -14.83 -21.61 -16.50
CA PHE A 395 -14.40 -20.35 -17.12
C PHE A 395 -12.96 -20.41 -17.63
N CYS A 396 -12.06 -21.08 -16.90
CA CYS A 396 -10.65 -21.16 -17.27
C CYS A 396 -10.40 -22.06 -18.52
N LYS A 397 -11.27 -23.06 -18.77
CA LYS A 397 -11.21 -23.86 -20.01
C LYS A 397 -11.76 -23.13 -21.25
N ILE A 398 -12.56 -22.08 -21.07
CA ILE A 398 -13.11 -21.30 -22.19
C ILE A 398 -12.11 -20.24 -22.66
N ALA A 399 -11.23 -19.73 -21.78
CA ALA A 399 -10.18 -18.76 -22.16
C ALA A 399 -8.92 -19.39 -22.78
N LYS A 400 -8.83 -20.74 -22.82
CA LYS A 400 -7.73 -21.50 -23.45
C LYS A 400 -8.14 -22.18 -24.77
N ARG A 401 -9.31 -21.86 -25.29
CA ARG A 401 -9.74 -22.14 -26.67
C ARG A 401 -9.99 -20.81 -27.36
#